data_AF-A0A971RHC8-F1
#
_entry.id   AF-A0A971RHC8-F1
#
_cell.length_a   1.000
_cell.length_b   1.000
_cell.length_c   1.000
_cell.angle_alpha   90.00
_cell.angle_beta   90.00
_cell.angle_gamma   90.00
#
_symmetry.space_group_name_H-M   'P 1'
#
loop_
_entity.id
_entity.type
_entity.pdbx_description
1 polymer ?
#
loop_
_entity_poly.entity_id
_entity_poly.type
_entity_poly.pdbx_seq_one_letter_code
_entity_poly.pdbx_strand_id
1 'polypeptide(L)'
;MLQHDNPFWRFSLSLYQLKRIKDAFLQLQDTSGANVNLLFFAIWAAQQRLRFSPDWQKTFQQFQNWHQDYTLQLRRQRNELKIIAEKADQNENGPLHRMRDHILKAEQLAEQQEQAVLYYYYQERMGLIDCENREAALLENLAHCFEDPRLVDDAPIKVLLSIMLDEADVELTAVRLREHLEKRFIRQQGTNLAT
;
A
#
# COMPACT_ATOMS: atom_id res chain seq x y z
N MET A 1 20.15 11.31 -5.16
CA MET A 1 20.36 10.26 -4.14
C MET A 1 19.05 10.07 -3.40
N LEU A 2 18.68 8.83 -3.03
CA LEU A 2 17.43 8.60 -2.30
C LEU A 2 17.52 9.17 -0.88
N GLN A 3 16.42 9.78 -0.42
CA GLN A 3 16.31 10.34 0.93
C GLN A 3 15.34 9.49 1.76
N HIS A 4 15.83 8.80 2.78
CA HIS A 4 15.03 7.90 3.62
C HIS A 4 14.20 8.61 4.69
N ASP A 5 14.65 9.76 5.19
CA ASP A 5 13.84 10.66 6.01
C ASP A 5 13.37 11.83 5.16
N ASN A 6 12.18 11.71 4.60
CA ASN A 6 11.59 12.68 3.67
C ASN A 6 10.14 13.02 4.09
N PRO A 7 9.52 14.06 3.49
CA PRO A 7 8.13 14.44 3.81
C PRO A 7 7.11 13.31 3.68
N PHE A 8 7.23 12.44 2.67
CA PHE A 8 6.33 11.30 2.48
C PHE A 8 6.50 10.24 3.57
N TRP A 9 7.74 9.95 3.98
CA TRP A 9 8.04 9.07 5.12
C TRP A 9 7.44 9.60 6.43
N ARG A 10 7.60 10.89 6.71
CA ARG A 10 7.02 11.51 7.92
C ARG A 10 5.49 11.51 7.90
N PHE A 11 4.91 11.70 6.72
CA PHE A 11 3.47 11.58 6.51
C PHE A 11 2.96 10.17 6.81
N SER A 12 3.58 9.14 6.23
CA SER A 12 3.15 7.76 6.47
C SER A 12 3.26 7.37 7.95
N LEU A 13 4.34 7.79 8.63
CA LEU A 13 4.49 7.61 10.08
C LEU A 13 3.39 8.30 10.88
N SER A 14 3.01 9.54 10.54
CA SER A 14 1.96 10.28 11.25
C SER A 14 0.60 9.59 11.15
N LEU A 15 0.27 9.03 9.99
CA LEU A 15 -0.97 8.28 9.78
C LEU A 15 -0.93 6.92 10.47
N TYR A 16 0.21 6.22 10.43
CA TYR A 16 0.35 4.89 11.01
C TYR A 16 0.27 4.88 12.55
N GLN A 17 0.49 6.04 13.20
CA GLN A 17 0.25 6.20 14.64
C GLN A 17 -1.24 6.15 15.01
N LEU A 18 -2.14 6.45 14.06
CA LEU A 18 -3.58 6.40 14.29
C LEU A 18 -4.07 4.96 14.20
N LYS A 19 -4.47 4.37 15.34
CA LYS A 19 -4.89 2.96 15.45
C LYS A 19 -5.90 2.56 14.37
N ARG A 20 -6.93 3.38 14.15
CA ARG A 20 -7.97 3.11 13.13
C ARG A 20 -7.38 2.97 11.73
N ILE A 21 -6.41 3.82 11.37
CA ILE A 21 -5.76 3.81 10.07
C ILE A 21 -4.82 2.61 9.95
N LYS A 22 -4.01 2.35 10.99
CA LYS A 22 -3.15 1.18 11.05
C LYS A 22 -3.93 -0.12 10.87
N ASP A 23 -5.04 -0.28 11.59
CA ASP A 23 -5.88 -1.48 11.49
C ASP A 23 -6.46 -1.64 10.08
N ALA A 24 -6.87 -0.54 9.43
CA ALA A 24 -7.37 -0.58 8.05
C ALA A 24 -6.29 -1.02 7.04
N PHE A 25 -5.06 -0.50 7.15
CA PHE A 25 -3.95 -0.92 6.30
C PHE A 25 -3.61 -2.40 6.50
N LEU A 26 -3.57 -2.87 7.75
CA LEU A 26 -3.30 -4.27 8.07
C LEU A 26 -4.40 -5.18 7.52
N GLN A 27 -5.67 -4.81 7.66
CA GLN A 27 -6.78 -5.57 7.09
C GLN A 27 -6.66 -5.69 5.57
N LEU A 28 -6.43 -4.57 4.86
CA LEU A 28 -6.28 -4.59 3.39
C LEU A 28 -5.08 -5.43 2.95
N GLN A 29 -3.97 -5.33 3.68
CA GLN A 29 -2.79 -6.13 3.43
C GLN A 29 -3.08 -7.63 3.60
N ASP A 30 -3.74 -8.01 4.68
CA ASP A 30 -3.99 -9.42 5.02
C ASP A 30 -5.06 -10.05 4.11
N THR A 31 -6.11 -9.32 3.73
CA THR A 31 -7.21 -9.87 2.92
C THR A 31 -6.94 -9.82 1.42
N SER A 32 -6.37 -8.71 0.93
CA SER A 32 -6.20 -8.45 -0.51
C SER A 32 -4.75 -8.51 -1.01
N GLY A 33 -3.78 -8.67 -0.10
CA GLY A 33 -2.37 -8.60 -0.45
C GLY A 33 -1.90 -7.18 -0.81
N ALA A 34 -2.67 -6.15 -0.46
CA ALA A 34 -2.36 -4.78 -0.83
C ALA A 34 -0.98 -4.33 -0.31
N ASN A 35 -0.23 -3.64 -1.18
CA ASN A 35 1.01 -3.02 -0.79
C ASN A 35 0.72 -1.73 0.00
N VAL A 36 0.97 -1.78 1.31
CA VAL A 36 0.76 -0.66 2.24
C VAL A 36 1.55 0.60 1.84
N ASN A 37 2.78 0.46 1.35
CA ASN A 37 3.58 1.61 0.91
C ASN A 37 2.99 2.26 -0.34
N LEU A 38 2.43 1.48 -1.26
CA LEU A 38 1.72 2.01 -2.43
C LEU A 38 0.41 2.69 -2.02
N LEU A 39 -0.34 2.14 -1.06
CA LEU A 39 -1.57 2.76 -0.55
C LEU A 39 -1.27 4.11 0.13
N PHE A 40 -0.21 4.20 0.94
CA PHE A 40 0.25 5.49 1.48
C PHE A 40 0.58 6.48 0.36
N PHE A 41 1.27 6.01 -0.68
CA PHE A 41 1.67 6.86 -1.80
C PHE A 41 0.47 7.32 -2.65
N ALA A 42 -0.53 6.46 -2.84
CA ALA A 42 -1.78 6.80 -3.51
C ALA A 42 -2.47 7.99 -2.84
N ILE A 43 -2.56 7.98 -1.51
CA ILE A 43 -3.13 9.07 -0.70
C ILE A 43 -2.25 10.31 -0.77
N TRP A 44 -0.93 10.17 -0.59
CA TRP A 44 0.02 11.28 -0.65
C TRP A 44 -0.04 12.00 -2.01
N ALA A 45 0.04 11.26 -3.12
CA ALA A 45 -0.03 11.82 -4.47
C ALA A 45 -1.37 12.53 -4.70
N ALA A 46 -2.47 11.94 -4.24
CA ALA A 46 -3.79 12.54 -4.37
C ALA A 46 -3.93 13.88 -3.63
N GLN A 47 -3.31 14.06 -2.46
CA GLN A 47 -3.28 15.36 -1.76
C GLN A 47 -2.65 16.48 -2.64
N GLN A 48 -1.73 16.09 -3.51
CA GLN A 48 -1.05 16.98 -4.44
C GLN A 48 -1.75 17.09 -5.81
N ARG A 49 -2.96 16.54 -5.94
CA ARG A 49 -3.73 16.43 -7.19
C ARG A 49 -3.01 15.64 -8.27
N LEU A 50 -2.32 14.58 -7.87
CA LEU A 50 -1.60 13.70 -8.78
C LEU A 50 -2.22 12.32 -8.80
N ARG A 51 -2.36 11.81 -10.02
CA ARG A 51 -2.74 10.44 -10.28
C ARG A 51 -1.61 9.68 -10.97
N PHE A 52 -1.62 8.35 -10.82
CA PHE A 52 -0.71 7.48 -11.54
C PHE A 52 -0.96 7.57 -13.05
N SER A 53 0.10 7.64 -13.85
CA SER A 53 -0.02 7.63 -15.31
C SER A 53 -0.48 6.26 -15.81
N PRO A 54 -1.07 6.15 -17.02
CA PRO A 54 -1.49 4.85 -17.56
C PRO A 54 -0.37 3.78 -17.63
N ASP A 55 0.89 4.21 -17.73
CA ASP A 55 2.08 3.37 -17.80
C ASP A 55 2.88 3.33 -16.48
N TRP A 56 2.29 3.76 -15.36
CA TRP A 56 2.97 3.87 -14.06
C TRP A 56 3.67 2.58 -13.64
N GLN A 57 3.09 1.40 -13.94
CA GLN A 57 3.67 0.10 -13.56
C GLN A 57 5.06 -0.11 -14.17
N LYS A 58 5.24 0.28 -15.44
CA LYS A 58 6.56 0.24 -16.09
C LYS A 58 7.54 1.20 -15.44
N THR A 59 7.05 2.38 -15.07
CA THR A 59 7.87 3.41 -14.42
C THR A 59 8.27 3.00 -13.00
N PHE A 60 7.36 2.35 -12.27
CA PHE A 60 7.55 1.93 -10.87
C PHE A 60 8.16 0.52 -10.77
N GLN A 61 8.75 -0.01 -11.85
CA GLN A 61 9.31 -1.36 -11.88
C GLN A 61 10.35 -1.59 -10.78
N GLN A 62 11.20 -0.60 -10.49
CA GLN A 62 12.21 -0.73 -9.42
C GLN A 62 11.54 -0.87 -8.04
N PHE A 63 10.48 -0.11 -7.78
CA PHE A 63 9.69 -0.24 -6.57
C PHE A 63 9.02 -1.62 -6.49
N GLN A 64 8.41 -2.10 -7.58
CA GLN A 64 7.75 -3.40 -7.61
C GLN A 64 8.73 -4.56 -7.38
N ASN A 65 9.90 -4.52 -8.04
CA ASN A 65 10.95 -5.54 -7.86
C ASN A 65 11.44 -5.57 -6.42
N TRP A 66 11.76 -4.40 -5.84
CA TRP A 66 12.20 -4.33 -4.44
C TRP A 66 11.15 -4.91 -3.49
N HIS A 67 9.87 -4.60 -3.72
CA HIS A 67 8.78 -5.12 -2.92
C HIS A 67 8.71 -6.65 -2.95
N GLN A 68 8.82 -7.24 -4.13
CA GLN A 68 8.77 -8.68 -4.33
C GLN A 68 10.00 -9.40 -3.76
N ASP A 69 11.19 -8.83 -3.97
CA ASP A 69 12.47 -9.49 -3.67
C ASP A 69 12.88 -9.33 -2.20
N TYR A 70 12.50 -8.23 -1.54
CA TYR A 70 12.91 -7.93 -0.17
C TYR A 70 11.74 -7.86 0.79
N THR A 71 10.82 -6.92 0.60
CA THR A 71 9.77 -6.63 1.60
C THR A 71 8.84 -7.83 1.81
N LEU A 72 8.34 -8.44 0.74
CA LEU A 72 7.49 -9.63 0.85
C LEU A 72 8.25 -10.85 1.36
N GLN A 73 9.52 -11.04 0.98
CA GLN A 73 10.32 -12.17 1.45
C GLN A 73 10.60 -12.07 2.96
N LEU A 74 10.99 -10.89 3.43
CA LEU A 74 11.23 -10.63 4.86
C LEU A 74 9.94 -10.82 5.66
N ARG A 75 8.82 -10.27 5.19
CA ARG A 75 7.51 -10.43 5.82
C ARG A 75 7.08 -11.89 5.92
N ARG A 76 7.26 -12.65 4.84
CA ARG A 76 6.99 -14.08 4.80
C ARG A 76 7.82 -14.82 5.85
N GLN A 77 9.13 -14.63 5.85
CA GLN A 77 10.02 -15.26 6.82
C GLN A 77 9.67 -14.88 8.27
N ARG A 78 9.33 -13.61 8.52
CA ARG A 78 8.87 -13.14 9.84
C ARG A 78 7.59 -13.86 10.29
N ASN A 79 6.62 -14.03 9.38
CA ASN A 79 5.35 -14.69 9.68
C ASN A 79 5.53 -16.20 9.91
N GLU A 80 6.35 -16.86 9.09
CA GLU A 80 6.71 -18.28 9.27
C GLU A 80 7.42 -18.49 10.62
N LEU A 81 8.40 -17.63 10.94
CA LEU A 81 9.17 -17.73 12.19
C LEU A 81 8.31 -17.44 13.43
N LYS A 82 7.29 -16.57 13.34
CA LYS A 82 6.32 -16.35 14.42
C LYS A 82 5.68 -17.66 14.88
N ILE A 83 5.18 -18.47 13.95
CA ILE A 83 4.51 -19.75 14.23
C ILE A 83 5.49 -20.74 14.88
N ILE A 84 6.75 -20.75 14.44
CA ILE A 84 7.79 -21.63 15.01
C ILE A 84 8.16 -21.17 16.42
N ALA A 85 8.38 -19.86 16.62
CA ALA A 85 8.76 -19.28 17.91
C ALA A 85 7.69 -19.51 18.97
N GLU A 86 6.41 -19.30 18.65
CA GLU A 86 5.27 -19.53 19.57
C GLU A 86 5.15 -21.00 20.02
N LYS A 87 5.61 -21.95 19.20
CA LYS A 87 5.56 -23.39 19.54
C LYS A 87 6.80 -23.86 20.28
N ALA A 88 7.97 -23.36 19.92
CA ALA A 88 9.25 -23.89 20.38
C ALA A 88 9.85 -23.12 21.57
N ASP A 89 9.46 -21.86 21.78
CA ASP A 89 10.10 -20.97 22.74
C ASP A 89 9.05 -20.28 23.62
N GLN A 90 8.86 -20.80 24.84
CA GLN A 90 7.93 -20.22 25.83
C GLN A 90 8.44 -18.88 26.38
N ASN A 91 9.73 -18.56 26.21
CA ASN A 91 10.30 -17.30 26.63
C ASN A 91 10.25 -16.30 25.48
N GLU A 92 9.49 -15.22 25.63
CA GLU A 92 9.40 -14.13 24.64
C GLU A 92 10.75 -13.49 24.29
N ASN A 93 11.79 -13.68 25.11
CA ASN A 93 13.15 -13.20 24.86
C ASN A 93 14.10 -14.28 24.35
N GLY A 94 13.63 -15.48 24.02
CA GLY A 94 14.49 -16.55 23.54
C GLY A 94 14.97 -16.36 22.08
N PRO A 95 15.88 -17.22 21.59
CA PRO A 95 16.60 -16.99 20.34
C PRO A 95 15.71 -16.81 19.10
N LEU A 96 14.57 -17.53 19.02
CA LEU A 96 13.67 -17.46 17.87
C LEU A 96 12.88 -16.15 17.83
N HIS A 97 12.41 -15.67 18.98
CA HIS A 97 11.76 -14.36 19.10
C HIS A 97 12.71 -13.21 18.74
N ARG A 98 13.96 -13.27 19.23
CA ARG A 98 14.99 -12.27 18.85
C ARG A 98 15.29 -12.30 17.35
N MET A 99 15.40 -13.47 16.75
CA MET A 99 15.61 -13.60 15.30
C MET A 99 14.44 -12.99 14.53
N ARG A 100 13.20 -13.24 14.95
CA ARG A 100 12.01 -12.63 14.36
C ARG A 100 12.03 -11.10 14.46
N ASP A 101 12.46 -10.54 15.59
CA ASP A 101 12.58 -9.10 15.77
C ASP A 101 13.66 -8.48 14.87
N HIS A 102 14.75 -9.20 14.62
CA HIS A 102 15.76 -8.77 13.63
C HIS A 102 15.19 -8.76 12.20
N ILE A 103 14.40 -9.77 11.82
CA ILE A 103 13.71 -9.78 10.52
C ILE A 103 12.71 -8.63 10.43
N LEU A 104 11.94 -8.35 11.50
CA LEU A 104 11.03 -7.21 11.54
C LEU A 104 11.75 -5.87 11.32
N LYS A 105 12.92 -5.67 11.95
CA LYS A 105 13.73 -4.46 11.72
C LYS A 105 14.24 -4.37 10.28
N ALA A 106 14.65 -5.49 9.69
CA ALA A 106 15.04 -5.54 8.29
C ALA A 106 13.87 -5.24 7.34
N GLU A 107 12.68 -5.77 7.63
CA GLU A 107 11.43 -5.49 6.91
C GLU A 107 11.13 -3.97 6.93
N GLN A 108 11.22 -3.33 8.10
CA GLN A 108 11.00 -1.89 8.24
C GLN A 108 12.01 -1.05 7.43
N LEU A 109 13.28 -1.46 7.37
CA LEU A 109 14.27 -0.81 6.52
C LEU A 109 13.96 -0.99 5.02
N ALA A 110 13.47 -2.18 4.64
CA ALA A 110 13.05 -2.43 3.26
C ALA A 110 11.83 -1.58 2.87
N GLU A 111 10.86 -1.40 3.78
CA GLU A 111 9.72 -0.51 3.57
C GLU A 111 10.13 0.96 3.48
N GLN A 112 11.09 1.42 4.30
CA GLN A 112 11.62 2.77 4.21
C GLN A 112 12.33 3.03 2.88
N GLN A 113 13.05 2.03 2.36
CA GLN A 113 13.65 2.07 1.02
C GLN A 113 12.58 2.19 -0.07
N GLU A 114 11.47 1.45 0.02
CA GLU A 114 10.34 1.59 -0.92
C GLU A 114 9.77 3.00 -0.91
N GLN A 115 9.49 3.56 0.28
CA GLN A 115 8.95 4.90 0.37
C GLN A 115 9.93 5.97 -0.13
N ALA A 116 11.24 5.77 0.04
CA ALA A 116 12.26 6.65 -0.53
C ALA A 116 12.24 6.63 -2.07
N VAL A 117 12.06 5.45 -2.68
CA VAL A 117 11.91 5.30 -4.15
C VAL A 117 10.62 5.97 -4.65
N LEU A 118 9.50 5.73 -3.99
CA LEU A 118 8.23 6.37 -4.33
C LEU A 118 8.31 7.90 -4.21
N TYR A 119 8.97 8.40 -3.16
CA TYR A 119 9.20 9.83 -2.99
C TYR A 119 10.07 10.41 -4.12
N TYR A 120 11.09 9.67 -4.57
CA TYR A 120 11.88 10.06 -5.75
C TYR A 120 11.02 10.16 -7.01
N TYR A 121 10.13 9.19 -7.27
CA TYR A 121 9.18 9.29 -8.39
C TYR A 121 8.28 10.52 -8.31
N TYR A 122 7.85 10.87 -7.09
CA TYR A 122 7.10 12.10 -6.86
C TYR A 122 7.92 13.37 -7.19
N GLN A 123 9.18 13.45 -6.73
CA GLN A 123 10.05 14.61 -6.98
C GLN A 123 10.32 14.80 -8.49
N GLU A 124 10.59 13.71 -9.19
CA GLU A 124 10.92 13.71 -10.62
C GLU A 124 9.68 13.66 -11.52
N ARG A 125 8.47 13.65 -10.94
CA ARG A 125 7.19 13.50 -11.67
C ARG A 125 7.14 12.27 -12.59
N MET A 126 7.83 11.22 -12.21
CA MET A 126 7.86 9.96 -12.97
C MET A 126 6.59 9.16 -12.69
N GLY A 127 5.89 8.74 -13.74
CA GLY A 127 4.69 7.90 -13.60
C GLY A 127 3.51 8.61 -12.94
N LEU A 128 3.53 9.94 -12.90
CA LEU A 128 2.51 10.78 -12.28
C LEU A 128 2.06 11.86 -13.26
N ILE A 129 0.76 12.10 -13.30
CA ILE A 129 0.16 13.18 -14.09
C ILE A 129 -0.81 13.98 -13.24
N ASP A 130 -1.03 15.24 -13.63
CA ASP A 130 -1.99 16.10 -12.96
C ASP A 130 -3.41 15.53 -13.09
N CYS A 131 -4.19 15.72 -12.03
CA CYS A 131 -5.60 15.37 -11.95
C CYS A 131 -6.40 16.63 -11.63
N GLU A 132 -7.65 16.65 -12.10
CA GLU A 132 -8.58 17.77 -11.92
C GLU A 132 -8.79 18.15 -10.44
N ASN A 133 -8.90 17.14 -9.57
CA ASN A 133 -9.17 17.33 -8.16
C ASN A 133 -8.59 16.18 -7.32
N ARG A 134 -8.56 16.36 -6.00
CA ARG A 134 -7.96 15.42 -5.04
C ARG A 134 -8.77 14.13 -4.89
N GLU A 135 -10.10 14.20 -4.97
CA GLU A 135 -11.00 13.05 -4.83
C GLU A 135 -10.84 12.09 -6.03
N ALA A 136 -10.87 12.63 -7.25
CA ALA A 136 -10.64 11.88 -8.48
C ALA A 136 -9.25 11.21 -8.47
N ALA A 137 -8.22 11.95 -8.07
CA ALA A 137 -6.87 11.41 -7.92
C ALA A 137 -6.82 10.27 -6.89
N LEU A 138 -7.48 10.44 -5.73
CA LEU A 138 -7.53 9.43 -4.68
C LEU A 138 -8.22 8.15 -5.15
N LEU A 139 -9.38 8.28 -5.80
CA LEU A 139 -10.13 7.16 -6.34
C LEU A 139 -9.30 6.39 -7.36
N GLU A 140 -8.71 7.08 -8.35
CA GLU A 140 -7.93 6.43 -9.41
C GLU A 140 -6.68 5.76 -8.84
N ASN A 141 -5.95 6.41 -7.93
CA ASN A 141 -4.75 5.83 -7.32
C ASN A 141 -5.06 4.61 -6.45
N LEU A 142 -6.11 4.68 -5.61
CA LEU A 142 -6.51 3.54 -4.79
C LEU A 142 -6.99 2.37 -5.66
N ALA A 143 -7.66 2.64 -6.78
CA ALA A 143 -8.06 1.60 -7.72
C ALA A 143 -6.86 0.83 -8.31
N HIS A 144 -5.68 1.45 -8.39
CA HIS A 144 -4.45 0.80 -8.81
C HIS A 144 -3.79 -0.08 -7.74
N CYS A 145 -4.22 0.03 -6.49
CA CYS A 145 -3.65 -0.70 -5.36
C CYS A 145 -4.30 -2.07 -5.12
N PHE A 146 -5.37 -2.39 -5.84
CA PHE A 146 -6.15 -3.62 -5.67
C PHE A 146 -6.31 -4.34 -7.01
N GLU A 147 -6.12 -5.66 -7.00
CA GLU A 147 -6.29 -6.50 -8.19
C GLU A 147 -7.66 -7.16 -8.24
N ASP A 148 -8.09 -7.81 -7.16
CA ASP A 148 -9.38 -8.51 -7.07
C ASP A 148 -10.34 -7.75 -6.13
N PRO A 149 -11.41 -7.12 -6.66
CA PRO A 149 -12.39 -6.40 -5.83
C PRO A 149 -13.08 -7.26 -4.78
N ARG A 150 -13.11 -8.59 -4.96
CA ARG A 150 -13.78 -9.52 -4.03
C ARG A 150 -13.01 -9.71 -2.73
N LEU A 151 -11.73 -9.34 -2.70
CA LEU A 151 -10.85 -9.44 -1.54
C LEU A 151 -10.75 -8.14 -0.74
N VAL A 152 -11.49 -7.10 -1.16
CA VAL A 152 -11.41 -5.76 -0.58
C VAL A 152 -12.72 -5.40 0.10
N ASP A 153 -12.68 -5.26 1.42
CA ASP A 153 -13.83 -4.82 2.22
C ASP A 153 -14.03 -3.30 2.17
N ASP A 154 -15.28 -2.85 2.26
CA ASP A 154 -15.59 -1.41 2.24
C ASP A 154 -15.13 -0.68 3.50
N ALA A 155 -15.19 -1.33 4.67
CA ALA A 155 -14.85 -0.70 5.94
C ALA A 155 -13.43 -0.10 5.97
N PRO A 156 -12.36 -0.84 5.61
CA PRO A 156 -11.03 -0.26 5.55
C PRO A 156 -10.86 0.74 4.40
N ILE A 157 -11.52 0.57 3.25
CA ILE A 157 -11.53 1.59 2.18
C ILE A 157 -12.07 2.91 2.71
N LYS A 158 -13.22 2.90 3.38
CA LYS A 158 -13.85 4.12 3.93
C LYS A 158 -12.94 4.81 4.94
N VAL A 159 -12.18 4.04 5.73
CA VAL A 159 -11.15 4.60 6.62
C VAL A 159 -10.08 5.34 5.82
N LEU A 160 -9.56 4.75 4.75
CA LEU A 160 -8.55 5.42 3.90
C LEU A 160 -9.11 6.68 3.22
N LEU A 161 -10.34 6.62 2.71
CA LEU A 161 -11.00 7.78 2.10
C LEU A 161 -11.19 8.92 3.12
N SER A 162 -11.53 8.60 4.37
CA SER A 162 -11.72 9.60 5.43
C SER A 162 -10.44 10.34 5.85
N ILE A 163 -9.27 9.95 5.33
CA ILE A 163 -8.02 10.69 5.52
C ILE A 163 -8.05 12.04 4.75
N MET A 164 -8.82 12.11 3.66
CA MET A 164 -8.86 13.28 2.78
C MET A 164 -10.25 13.85 2.53
N LEU A 165 -11.30 13.05 2.75
CA LEU A 165 -12.67 13.38 2.41
C LEU A 165 -13.53 13.54 3.66
N ASP A 166 -14.52 14.42 3.56
CA ASP A 166 -15.57 14.55 4.57
C ASP A 166 -16.54 13.37 4.49
N GLU A 167 -17.32 13.14 5.56
CA GLU A 167 -18.16 11.94 5.71
C GLU A 167 -19.14 11.71 4.54
N ALA A 168 -19.74 12.79 4.01
CA ALA A 168 -20.66 12.71 2.88
C ALA A 168 -19.96 12.21 1.59
N ASP A 169 -18.72 12.65 1.36
CA ASP A 169 -17.94 12.32 0.16
C ASP A 169 -17.32 10.92 0.28
N VAL A 170 -17.01 10.45 1.50
CA VAL A 170 -16.50 9.10 1.75
C VAL A 170 -17.46 8.04 1.23
N GLU A 171 -18.75 8.15 1.55
CA GLU A 171 -19.76 7.16 1.13
C GLU A 171 -19.89 7.11 -0.39
N LEU A 172 -20.01 8.29 -1.03
CA LEU A 172 -20.14 8.37 -2.48
C LEU A 172 -18.88 7.86 -3.19
N THR A 173 -17.69 8.22 -2.69
CA THR A 173 -16.41 7.81 -3.28
C THR A 173 -16.16 6.32 -3.10
N ALA A 174 -16.56 5.72 -1.97
CA ALA A 174 -16.45 4.28 -1.75
C ALA A 174 -17.26 3.48 -2.79
N VAL A 175 -18.50 3.90 -3.07
CA VAL A 175 -19.34 3.29 -4.11
C VAL A 175 -18.67 3.40 -5.49
N ARG A 176 -18.20 4.60 -5.84
CA ARG A 176 -17.53 4.83 -7.13
C ARG A 176 -16.26 4.01 -7.29
N LEU A 177 -15.46 3.90 -6.22
CA LEU A 177 -14.25 3.07 -6.21
C LEU A 177 -14.60 1.60 -6.43
N ARG A 178 -15.64 1.09 -5.75
CA ARG A 178 -16.08 -0.30 -5.92
C ARG A 178 -16.52 -0.59 -7.35
N GLU A 179 -17.35 0.27 -7.94
CA GLU A 179 -17.72 0.14 -9.35
C GLU A 179 -16.51 0.17 -10.29
N HIS A 180 -15.53 1.03 -9.99
CA HIS A 180 -14.33 1.15 -10.81
C HIS A 180 -13.49 -0.13 -10.76
N LEU A 181 -13.29 -0.69 -9.56
CA LEU A 181 -12.57 -1.95 -9.36
C LEU A 181 -13.27 -3.11 -10.09
N GLU A 182 -14.59 -3.21 -9.98
CA GLU A 182 -15.38 -4.26 -10.66
C GLU A 182 -15.29 -4.15 -12.19
N LYS A 183 -15.47 -2.94 -12.75
CA LYS A 183 -15.35 -2.70 -14.19
C LYS A 183 -13.95 -3.07 -14.70
N ARG A 184 -12.90 -2.72 -13.94
CA ARG A 184 -11.51 -3.05 -14.27
C ARG A 184 -11.28 -4.56 -14.24
N PHE A 185 -11.73 -5.23 -13.19
CA PHE A 185 -11.58 -6.67 -13.00
C PHE A 185 -12.23 -7.48 -14.13
N ILE A 186 -13.46 -7.11 -14.52
CA ILE A 186 -14.18 -7.75 -15.64
C ILE A 186 -13.40 -7.61 -16.96
N ARG A 187 -12.86 -6.41 -17.25
CA ARG A 187 -12.06 -6.17 -18.46
C ARG A 187 -10.79 -7.03 -18.50
N GLN A 188 -10.11 -7.17 -17.37
CA GLN A 188 -8.90 -7.99 -17.27
C GLN A 188 -9.19 -9.48 -17.50
N GLN A 189 -10.30 -10.01 -16.96
CA GLN A 189 -10.70 -11.39 -17.22
C GLN A 189 -11.09 -11.65 -18.68
N GLY A 190 -11.82 -10.72 -19.31
CA GLY A 190 -12.19 -10.83 -20.73
C GLY A 190 -10.98 -10.79 -21.67
N THR A 191 -9.91 -10.10 -21.28
CA THR A 191 -8.65 -10.04 -22.07
C THR A 191 -7.87 -11.34 -21.95
N ASN A 192 -7.81 -11.95 -20.76
CA ASN A 192 -7.11 -13.22 -20.53
C ASN A 192 -7.81 -14.45 -21.17
N LEU A 193 -9.11 -14.36 -21.48
CA LEU A 193 -9.85 -15.41 -22.18
C LEU A 193 -9.68 -15.35 -23.71
N ALA A 194 -9.12 -14.26 -24.24
CA ALA A 194 -8.95 -14.02 -25.68
C ALA A 194 -7.50 -14.25 -26.17
N THR A 195 -6.59 -14.62 -25.27
CA THR A 195 -5.18 -14.97 -25.52
C THR A 195 -4.91 -16.43 -25.19
#